data_AF-A0A7J5DC23-F1
#
_entry.id   AF-A0A7J5DC23-F1
#
_cell.length_a   1.000
_cell.length_b   1.000
_cell.length_c   1.000
_cell.angle_alpha   90.00
_cell.angle_beta   90.00
_cell.angle_gamma   90.00
#
_symmetry.space_group_name_H-M   'P 1'
#
loop_
_entity.id
_entity.type
_entity.pdbx_description
1 polymer ?
#
loop_
_entity_poly.entity_id
_entity_poly.type
_entity_poly.pdbx_seq_one_letter_code
_entity_poly.pdbx_strand_id
1 'polypeptide(L)'
;MRFTPTLPKELVHRSAAEEVFLTDAERHGEDQMLLAARFPGRHAFYDDTLGPGDRLDPFLLLEACRQGIFVVAHRYLGVRQGHKFLLRAVEFEVPDPDALTRGDRPTEAVVTTRIEKRFRTRAEVRGLRLRFGLAIGAREALAARIDYSWMPPEDWTSLRTRQRGALGLPAVPVALRGPHVEPALVGRRAPANTVISPPRTADDGTHTARLLAETTHPTLYDHWVDHVPGMLELEAFRQLALRAAVSTGTVRTPSPLPVALAARFRRFAEMDLPLECRAAPAPPGAAVECVLRQSGSVAAEARIRFADADAGPARALAAPTAHRAA
;
A
#
# COMPACT_ATOMS: atom_id res chain seq x y z
N MET A 1 12.37 22.04 5.26
CA MET A 1 12.29 20.81 4.46
C MET A 1 13.01 21.02 3.15
N ARG A 2 13.98 20.17 2.81
CA ARG A 2 14.68 20.16 1.52
C ARG A 2 14.04 19.12 0.59
N PHE A 3 13.88 19.44 -0.68
CA PHE A 3 13.25 18.53 -1.66
C PHE A 3 14.24 17.89 -2.63
N THR A 4 15.54 18.17 -2.46
CA THR A 4 16.64 17.54 -3.18
C THR A 4 17.93 17.57 -2.33
N PRO A 5 18.85 16.60 -2.51
CA PRO A 5 18.68 15.33 -3.24
C PRO A 5 17.72 14.37 -2.49
N THR A 6 17.46 13.19 -3.07
CA THR A 6 16.75 12.10 -2.36
C THR A 6 17.57 11.56 -1.19
N LEU A 7 16.90 10.93 -0.22
CA LEU A 7 17.56 10.18 0.84
C LEU A 7 18.31 8.96 0.26
N PRO A 8 19.32 8.40 0.98
CA PRO A 8 19.98 7.17 0.56
C PRO A 8 18.99 6.01 0.39
N LYS A 9 19.10 5.26 -0.71
CA LYS A 9 18.17 4.17 -1.05
C LYS A 9 18.14 3.05 -0.01
N GLU A 10 19.27 2.80 0.64
CA GLU A 10 19.41 1.79 1.71
C GLU A 10 18.63 2.19 2.97
N LEU A 11 18.41 3.50 3.19
CA LEU A 11 17.65 3.99 4.34
C LEU A 11 16.14 3.75 4.17
N VAL A 12 15.66 3.75 2.93
CA VAL A 12 14.24 3.60 2.59
C VAL A 12 13.89 2.21 2.02
N HIS A 13 14.85 1.27 2.06
CA HIS A 13 14.71 -0.11 1.58
C HIS A 13 14.37 -0.18 0.09
N ARG A 14 15.18 0.53 -0.72
CA ARG A 14 15.10 0.52 -2.18
C ARG A 14 16.42 0.10 -2.83
N SER A 15 16.32 -0.64 -3.93
CA SER A 15 17.46 -1.00 -4.79
C SER A 15 17.71 0.05 -5.85
N ALA A 16 16.62 0.57 -6.44
CA ALA A 16 16.61 1.61 -7.46
C ALA A 16 16.50 3.01 -6.83
N ALA A 17 17.28 3.97 -7.33
CA ALA A 17 17.30 5.34 -6.78
C ALA A 17 16.05 6.13 -7.22
N GLU A 18 15.52 5.82 -8.39
CA GLU A 18 14.28 6.34 -8.97
C GLU A 18 13.02 5.95 -8.18
N GLU A 19 13.10 4.89 -7.37
CA GLU A 19 12.04 4.43 -6.46
C GLU A 19 12.14 5.08 -5.07
N VAL A 20 13.05 6.04 -4.87
CA VAL A 20 13.18 6.84 -3.63
C VAL A 20 12.45 8.17 -3.79
N PHE A 21 11.44 8.40 -2.96
CA PHE A 21 10.63 9.62 -3.00
C PHE A 21 10.93 10.57 -1.84
N LEU A 22 11.42 10.04 -0.72
CA LEU A 22 11.81 10.86 0.42
C LEU A 22 13.14 11.59 0.16
N THR A 23 13.21 12.85 0.56
CA THR A 23 14.33 13.77 0.26
C THR A 23 14.93 14.37 1.53
N ASP A 24 14.14 14.51 2.59
CA ASP A 24 14.59 15.03 3.87
C ASP A 24 13.81 14.37 5.01
N ALA A 25 14.42 14.37 6.19
CA ALA A 25 13.78 13.87 7.40
C ALA A 25 14.39 14.55 8.63
N GLU A 26 13.53 15.16 9.44
CA GLU A 26 13.88 15.87 10.66
C GLU A 26 13.03 15.37 11.84
N ARG A 27 13.63 15.33 13.03
CA ARG A 27 12.92 15.02 14.27
C ARG A 27 12.48 16.32 14.93
N HIS A 28 11.19 16.48 15.18
CA HIS A 28 10.59 17.68 15.81
C HIS A 28 10.13 17.42 17.24
N GLY A 29 10.15 16.16 17.69
CA GLY A 29 9.88 15.78 19.07
C GLY A 29 10.25 14.32 19.33
N GLU A 30 9.93 13.83 20.52
CA GLU A 30 10.18 12.42 20.88
C GLU A 30 9.47 11.45 19.94
N ASP A 31 8.21 11.77 19.61
CA ASP A 31 7.31 10.95 18.80
C ASP A 31 6.89 11.61 17.49
N GLN A 32 7.56 12.69 17.09
CA GLN A 32 7.18 13.52 15.96
C GLN A 32 8.36 13.75 15.01
N MET A 33 8.13 13.44 13.75
CA MET A 33 9.08 13.63 12.67
C MET A 33 8.37 14.35 11.53
N LEU A 34 9.15 15.11 10.77
CA LEU A 34 8.70 15.77 9.57
C LEU A 34 9.61 15.31 8.42
N LEU A 35 9.01 14.77 7.35
CA LEU A 35 9.72 14.29 6.17
C LEU A 35 9.35 15.17 4.97
N ALA A 36 10.24 15.21 3.98
CA ALA A 36 9.97 15.80 2.68
C ALA A 36 9.89 14.70 1.64
N ALA A 37 8.89 14.74 0.78
CA ALA A 37 8.74 13.87 -0.37
C ALA A 37 8.72 14.69 -1.66
N ARG A 38 9.31 14.14 -2.71
CA ARG A 38 9.23 14.67 -4.06
C ARG A 38 8.89 13.54 -5.03
N PHE A 39 7.81 13.72 -5.78
CA PHE A 39 7.29 12.72 -6.71
C PHE A 39 7.72 13.05 -8.14
N PRO A 40 8.00 12.03 -8.98
CA PRO A 40 8.28 12.25 -10.39
C PRO A 40 7.05 12.80 -11.11
N GLY A 41 7.27 13.53 -12.22
CA GLY A 41 6.18 14.07 -13.04
C GLY A 41 5.30 12.97 -13.65
N ARG A 42 5.90 11.82 -13.96
CA ARG A 42 5.22 10.57 -14.32
C ARG A 42 6.01 9.38 -13.77
N HIS A 43 5.30 8.35 -13.31
CA HIS A 43 5.83 7.11 -12.78
C HIS A 43 5.26 5.91 -13.55
N ALA A 44 6.12 5.01 -14.05
CA ALA A 44 5.72 3.93 -14.95
C ALA A 44 4.59 3.01 -14.42
N PHE A 45 4.60 2.74 -13.11
CA PHE A 45 3.54 1.95 -12.45
C PHE A 45 2.34 2.79 -11.97
N TYR A 46 2.55 3.79 -11.12
CA TYR A 46 1.46 4.56 -10.51
C TYR A 46 0.68 5.44 -11.49
N ASP A 47 1.29 5.86 -12.60
CA ASP A 47 0.61 6.63 -13.65
C ASP A 47 0.07 5.79 -14.80
N ASP A 48 0.18 4.46 -14.72
CA ASP A 48 -0.44 3.57 -15.69
C ASP A 48 -1.95 3.45 -15.44
N THR A 49 -2.70 4.41 -15.99
CA THR A 49 -4.16 4.47 -15.89
C THR A 49 -4.82 4.72 -17.25
N LEU A 50 -6.02 4.19 -17.45
CA LEU A 50 -6.85 4.53 -18.61
C LEU A 50 -7.49 5.93 -18.51
N GLY A 51 -7.55 6.50 -17.31
CA GLY A 51 -8.12 7.82 -17.05
C GLY A 51 -7.26 8.99 -17.54
N PRO A 52 -7.65 10.24 -17.22
CA PRO A 52 -6.98 11.46 -17.69
C PRO A 52 -5.50 11.58 -17.27
N GLY A 53 -5.08 10.91 -16.19
CA GLY A 53 -3.70 10.97 -15.69
C GLY A 53 -3.31 12.35 -15.16
N ASP A 54 -4.29 13.15 -14.73
CA ASP A 54 -4.16 14.50 -14.20
C ASP A 54 -4.03 14.54 -12.67
N ARG A 55 -4.18 13.40 -11.99
CA ARG A 55 -4.05 13.25 -10.54
C ARG A 55 -2.91 12.30 -10.16
N LEU A 56 -2.33 12.51 -8.99
CA LEU A 56 -1.40 11.58 -8.36
C LEU A 56 -2.18 10.37 -7.84
N ASP A 57 -1.58 9.19 -8.00
CA ASP A 57 -2.10 7.96 -7.40
C ASP A 57 -1.92 7.97 -5.87
N PRO A 58 -2.97 7.79 -5.06
CA PRO A 58 -2.86 7.70 -3.60
C PRO A 58 -1.90 6.60 -3.12
N PHE A 59 -1.71 5.53 -3.91
CA PHE A 59 -0.75 4.48 -3.60
C PHE A 59 0.71 4.95 -3.75
N LEU A 60 0.99 5.95 -4.60
CA LEU A 60 2.31 6.59 -4.68
C LEU A 60 2.61 7.40 -3.41
N LEU A 61 1.60 8.10 -2.88
CA LEU A 61 1.71 8.83 -1.62
C LEU A 61 1.85 7.86 -0.43
N LEU A 62 1.09 6.77 -0.44
CA LEU A 62 1.24 5.69 0.54
C LEU A 62 2.65 5.08 0.49
N GLU A 63 3.24 4.95 -0.69
CA GLU A 63 4.60 4.46 -0.83
C GLU A 63 5.62 5.40 -0.17
N ALA A 64 5.45 6.73 -0.27
CA ALA A 64 6.28 7.66 0.50
C ALA A 64 6.10 7.48 2.03
N CYS A 65 4.88 7.21 2.50
CA CYS A 65 4.64 6.84 3.91
C CYS A 65 5.38 5.55 4.29
N ARG A 66 5.34 4.54 3.40
CA ARG A 66 6.02 3.26 3.59
C ARG A 66 7.53 3.46 3.69
N GLN A 67 8.13 4.29 2.84
CA GLN A 67 9.55 4.68 2.98
C GLN A 67 9.83 5.33 4.34
N GLY A 68 8.89 6.15 4.82
CA GLY A 68 8.95 6.78 6.14
C GLY A 68 9.07 5.80 7.30
N ILE A 69 8.46 4.61 7.20
CA ILE A 69 8.56 3.59 8.27
C ILE A 69 10.01 3.14 8.50
N PHE A 70 10.79 3.03 7.42
CA PHE A 70 12.19 2.62 7.46
C PHE A 70 13.08 3.76 7.96
N VAL A 71 12.82 4.99 7.49
CA VAL A 71 13.52 6.18 8.00
C VAL A 71 13.36 6.27 9.51
N VAL A 72 12.13 6.14 10.03
CA VAL A 72 11.86 6.19 11.47
C VAL A 72 12.57 5.06 12.21
N ALA A 73 12.50 3.84 11.72
CA ALA A 73 13.14 2.70 12.38
C ALA A 73 14.67 2.85 12.43
N HIS A 74 15.31 3.12 11.30
CA HIS A 74 16.78 3.13 11.20
C HIS A 74 17.39 4.41 11.76
N ARG A 75 16.93 5.58 11.33
CA ARG A 75 17.55 6.86 11.68
C ARG A 75 17.22 7.29 13.10
N TYR A 76 16.01 6.99 13.58
CA TYR A 76 15.49 7.58 14.81
C TYR A 76 15.33 6.59 15.96
N LEU A 77 15.20 5.29 15.68
CA LEU A 77 15.14 4.24 16.70
C LEU A 77 16.37 3.32 16.72
N GLY A 78 17.35 3.55 15.84
CA GLY A 78 18.60 2.78 15.83
C GLY A 78 18.43 1.31 15.43
N VAL A 79 17.33 0.95 14.75
CA VAL A 79 17.16 -0.40 14.21
C VAL A 79 18.30 -0.67 13.22
N ARG A 80 19.03 -1.76 13.40
CA ARG A 80 20.19 -2.08 12.56
C ARG A 80 19.76 -2.43 11.14
N GLN A 81 20.59 -2.08 10.16
CA GLN A 81 20.42 -2.54 8.79
C GLN A 81 20.32 -4.07 8.73
N GLY A 82 19.56 -4.58 7.76
CA GLY A 82 19.31 -6.02 7.57
C GLY A 82 18.15 -6.61 8.39
N HIS A 83 17.62 -5.90 9.40
CA HIS A 83 16.40 -6.31 10.08
C HIS A 83 15.25 -6.51 9.08
N LYS A 84 14.42 -7.52 9.31
CA LYS A 84 13.33 -7.90 8.42
C LYS A 84 12.03 -7.31 8.93
N PHE A 85 11.38 -6.52 8.08
CA PHE A 85 10.17 -5.78 8.40
C PHE A 85 8.94 -6.57 7.96
N LEU A 86 7.87 -6.49 8.76
CA LEU A 86 6.59 -7.12 8.50
C LEU A 86 5.52 -6.05 8.54
N LEU A 87 4.79 -5.92 7.43
CA LEU A 87 3.59 -5.11 7.37
C LEU A 87 2.45 -5.83 8.09
N ARG A 88 1.70 -5.13 8.94
CA ARG A 88 0.61 -5.72 9.75
C ARG A 88 -0.75 -5.13 9.38
N ALA A 89 -0.81 -3.83 9.22
CA ALA A 89 -1.99 -3.12 8.76
C ALA A 89 -1.59 -1.84 8.03
N VAL A 90 -2.43 -1.46 7.07
CA VAL A 90 -2.32 -0.19 6.34
C VAL A 90 -3.70 0.41 6.23
N GLU A 91 -3.81 1.68 6.56
CA GLU A 91 -5.00 2.48 6.34
C GLU A 91 -4.58 3.77 5.64
N PHE A 92 -5.38 4.22 4.67
CA PHE A 92 -5.30 5.60 4.22
C PHE A 92 -6.67 6.15 3.85
N GLU A 93 -6.77 7.47 3.91
CA GLU A 93 -7.87 8.26 3.36
C GLU A 93 -7.29 9.43 2.56
N VAL A 94 -8.01 9.86 1.54
CA VAL A 94 -7.76 11.07 0.75
C VAL A 94 -8.81 12.09 1.16
N PRO A 95 -8.52 13.01 2.09
CA PRO A 95 -9.51 13.98 2.57
C PRO A 95 -9.93 14.97 1.49
N ASP A 96 -8.98 15.37 0.64
CA ASP A 96 -9.17 16.33 -0.44
C ASP A 96 -8.63 15.76 -1.77
N PRO A 97 -9.47 15.10 -2.58
CA PRO A 97 -9.06 14.53 -3.87
C PRO A 97 -8.45 15.54 -4.85
N ASP A 98 -8.86 16.81 -4.77
CA ASP A 98 -8.36 17.87 -5.63
C ASP A 98 -6.95 18.33 -5.22
N ALA A 99 -6.48 17.99 -4.01
CA ALA A 99 -5.08 18.18 -3.62
C ALA A 99 -4.11 17.29 -4.41
N LEU A 100 -4.62 16.22 -5.03
CA LEU A 100 -3.83 15.30 -5.85
C LEU A 100 -3.70 15.75 -7.31
N THR A 101 -4.40 16.80 -7.71
CA THR A 101 -4.28 17.38 -9.06
C THR A 101 -2.84 17.78 -9.32
N ARG A 102 -2.31 17.28 -10.44
CA ARG A 102 -0.94 17.53 -10.88
C ARG A 102 -0.84 18.97 -11.39
N GLY A 103 0.25 19.63 -11.04
CA GLY A 103 0.67 20.87 -11.67
C GLY A 103 1.73 20.62 -12.74
N ASP A 104 2.28 21.70 -13.30
CA ASP A 104 3.29 21.67 -14.36
C ASP A 104 4.71 21.33 -13.85
N ARG A 105 4.90 21.19 -12.53
CA ARG A 105 6.18 20.90 -11.88
C ARG A 105 6.09 19.60 -11.07
N PRO A 106 7.24 18.92 -10.81
CA PRO A 106 7.29 17.79 -9.90
C PRO A 106 6.61 18.13 -8.57
N THR A 107 5.77 17.22 -8.09
CA THR A 107 5.00 17.45 -6.86
C THR A 107 5.92 17.28 -5.65
N GLU A 108 5.94 18.31 -4.80
CA GLU A 108 6.61 18.30 -3.52
C GLU A 108 5.56 18.20 -2.40
N ALA A 109 5.80 17.36 -1.41
CA ALA A 109 4.88 17.11 -0.31
C ALA A 109 5.62 17.09 1.04
N VAL A 110 4.98 17.64 2.06
CA VAL A 110 5.45 17.56 3.44
C VAL A 110 4.72 16.42 4.14
N VAL A 111 5.47 15.50 4.76
CA VAL A 111 4.94 14.33 5.44
C VAL A 111 5.12 14.49 6.95
N THR A 112 4.04 14.83 7.65
CA THR A 112 4.01 14.77 9.11
C THR A 112 3.94 13.31 9.55
N THR A 113 4.76 12.91 10.50
CA THR A 113 4.83 11.54 11.00
C THR A 113 4.77 11.53 12.53
N ARG A 114 3.88 10.73 13.10
CA ARG A 114 3.75 10.56 14.55
C ARG A 114 3.78 9.10 14.96
N ILE A 115 4.57 8.77 15.98
CA ILE A 115 4.49 7.47 16.66
C ILE A 115 3.24 7.46 17.55
N GLU A 116 2.23 6.66 17.20
CA GLU A 116 1.02 6.51 18.02
C GLU A 116 1.12 5.35 19.00
N LYS A 117 1.85 4.29 18.63
CA LYS A 117 2.01 3.09 19.47
C LYS A 117 3.36 2.44 19.23
N ARG A 118 3.95 1.92 20.31
CA ARG A 118 5.13 1.04 20.29
C ARG A 118 4.70 -0.38 20.63
N PHE A 119 4.90 -1.32 19.72
CA PHE A 119 4.72 -2.74 19.97
C PHE A 119 6.00 -3.29 20.60
N ARG A 120 5.88 -3.87 21.80
CA ARG A 120 7.00 -4.31 22.61
C ARG A 120 6.94 -5.81 22.87
N THR A 121 8.10 -6.46 22.85
CA THR A 121 8.32 -7.71 23.59
C THR A 121 8.76 -7.37 25.01
N ARG A 122 9.04 -8.38 25.85
CA ARG A 122 9.62 -8.12 27.20
C ARG A 122 10.98 -7.42 27.14
N ALA A 123 11.73 -7.57 26.05
CA ALA A 123 13.10 -7.08 25.94
C ALA A 123 13.21 -5.73 25.19
N GLU A 124 12.38 -5.48 24.18
CA GLU A 124 12.56 -4.30 23.32
C GLU A 124 11.31 -3.93 22.51
N VAL A 125 11.35 -2.74 21.88
CA VAL A 125 10.37 -2.35 20.85
C VAL A 125 10.66 -3.16 19.58
N ARG A 126 9.64 -3.85 19.07
CA ARG A 126 9.71 -4.67 17.85
C ARG A 126 8.75 -4.21 16.77
N GLY A 127 8.10 -3.06 16.94
CA GLY A 127 7.18 -2.52 15.95
C GLY A 127 6.57 -1.20 16.37
N LEU A 128 5.97 -0.50 15.42
CA LEU A 128 5.26 0.76 15.65
C LEU A 128 3.92 0.77 14.93
N ARG A 129 3.03 1.62 15.45
CA ARG A 129 1.97 2.25 14.67
C ARG A 129 2.41 3.69 14.38
N LEU A 130 2.55 4.02 13.11
CA LEU A 130 2.79 5.39 12.67
C LEU A 130 1.53 5.97 12.06
N ARG A 131 1.21 7.22 12.41
CA ARG A 131 0.27 8.06 11.68
C ARG A 131 1.06 9.01 10.79
N PHE A 132 0.60 9.15 9.55
CA PHE A 132 1.13 10.03 8.54
C PHE A 132 0.05 11.03 8.12
N GLY A 133 0.45 12.28 7.88
CA GLY A 133 -0.34 13.26 7.16
C GLY A 133 0.52 13.89 6.07
N LEU A 134 0.07 13.84 4.83
CA LEU A 134 0.76 14.37 3.65
C LEU A 134 0.05 15.62 3.17
N ALA A 135 0.79 16.72 3.12
CA ALA A 135 0.32 17.98 2.57
C ALA A 135 1.02 18.29 1.24
N ILE A 136 0.24 18.63 0.22
CA ILE A 136 0.72 19.21 -1.05
C ILE A 136 0.32 20.68 -1.04
N GLY A 137 1.31 21.58 -0.98
CA GLY A 137 1.04 22.98 -0.67
C GLY A 137 0.34 23.12 0.70
N ALA A 138 -0.82 23.79 0.71
CA ALA A 138 -1.63 23.99 1.92
C ALA A 138 -2.75 22.94 2.11
N ARG A 139 -2.83 21.94 1.22
CA ARG A 139 -3.96 21.00 1.18
C ARG A 139 -3.54 19.63 1.71
N GLU A 140 -4.40 19.01 2.51
CA GLU A 140 -4.19 17.66 3.04
C GLU A 140 -4.52 16.62 1.97
N ALA A 141 -3.49 16.05 1.37
CA ALA A 141 -3.61 15.14 0.24
C ALA A 141 -3.85 13.68 0.66
N LEU A 142 -3.28 13.26 1.79
CA LEU A 142 -3.45 11.89 2.29
C LEU A 142 -3.21 11.81 3.80
N ALA A 143 -4.09 11.13 4.50
CA ALA A 143 -3.89 10.69 5.88
C ALA A 143 -3.69 9.17 5.88
N ALA A 144 -2.64 8.68 6.55
CA ALA A 144 -2.33 7.25 6.59
C ALA A 144 -2.00 6.76 7.98
N ARG A 145 -2.20 5.46 8.20
CA ARG A 145 -1.71 4.73 9.36
C ARG A 145 -1.08 3.42 8.91
N ILE A 146 0.11 3.14 9.41
CA ILE A 146 0.83 1.90 9.11
C ILE A 146 1.26 1.23 10.40
N ASP A 147 0.81 -0.01 10.58
CA ASP A 147 1.31 -0.90 11.62
C ASP A 147 2.36 -1.82 11.00
N TYR A 148 3.54 -1.83 11.60
CA TYR A 148 4.62 -2.70 11.17
C TYR A 148 5.43 -3.18 12.36
N SER A 149 6.12 -4.30 12.15
CA SER A 149 7.07 -4.86 13.10
C SER A 149 8.39 -5.19 12.40
N TRP A 150 9.46 -5.39 13.16
CA TRP A 150 10.74 -5.86 12.64
C TRP A 150 11.31 -6.96 13.53
N MET A 151 12.22 -7.75 12.96
CA MET A 151 12.99 -8.75 13.70
C MET A 151 14.41 -8.90 13.12
N PRO A 152 15.35 -9.43 13.92
CA PRO A 152 16.68 -9.76 13.45
C PRO A 152 16.66 -10.79 12.31
N PRO A 153 17.69 -10.81 11.45
CA PRO A 153 17.80 -11.79 10.35
C PRO A 153 17.76 -13.26 10.81
N GLU A 154 18.33 -13.57 11.97
CA GLU A 154 18.36 -14.91 12.55
C GLU A 154 16.96 -15.41 12.92
N ASP A 155 16.17 -14.57 13.62
CA ASP A 155 14.78 -14.84 13.97
C ASP A 155 13.93 -15.04 12.71
N TRP A 156 14.15 -14.19 11.69
CA TRP A 156 13.49 -14.31 10.40
C TRP A 156 13.79 -15.64 9.73
N THR A 157 15.07 -16.02 9.65
CA THR A 157 15.50 -17.26 9.00
C THR A 157 14.89 -18.47 9.69
N SER A 158 14.95 -18.55 11.02
CA SER A 158 14.31 -19.63 11.78
C SER A 158 12.80 -19.66 11.56
N LEU A 159 12.14 -18.50 11.59
CA LEU A 159 10.70 -18.37 11.37
C LEU A 159 10.29 -18.88 9.98
N ARG A 160 11.01 -18.48 8.93
CA ARG A 160 10.70 -18.82 7.54
C ARG A 160 11.02 -20.28 7.23
N THR A 161 12.14 -20.82 7.70
CA THR A 161 12.47 -22.25 7.58
C THR A 161 11.37 -23.12 8.20
N ARG A 162 10.92 -22.78 9.42
CA ARG A 162 9.84 -23.53 10.09
C ARG A 162 8.53 -23.45 9.32
N GLN A 163 8.12 -22.25 8.89
CA GLN A 163 6.84 -22.06 8.21
C GLN A 163 6.81 -22.72 6.83
N ARG A 164 7.86 -22.55 6.02
CA ARG A 164 7.95 -23.17 4.70
C ARG A 164 8.08 -24.70 4.81
N GLY A 165 8.86 -25.19 5.77
CA GLY A 165 8.97 -26.63 6.05
C GLY A 165 7.64 -27.28 6.44
N ALA A 166 6.82 -26.60 7.25
CA ALA A 166 5.47 -27.08 7.59
C ALA A 166 4.51 -27.15 6.39
N LEU A 167 4.81 -26.44 5.31
CA LEU A 167 4.06 -26.47 4.04
C LEU A 167 4.70 -27.42 3.01
N GLY A 168 5.82 -28.07 3.34
CA GLY A 168 6.58 -28.90 2.40
C GLY A 168 7.22 -28.09 1.26
N LEU A 169 7.43 -26.79 1.45
CA LEU A 169 7.98 -25.90 0.43
C LEU A 169 9.52 -25.85 0.48
N PRO A 170 10.19 -25.70 -0.68
CA PRO A 170 11.64 -25.52 -0.74
C PRO A 170 12.07 -24.21 -0.07
N ALA A 171 13.35 -24.09 0.30
CA ALA A 171 13.87 -22.87 0.91
C ALA A 171 13.79 -21.65 -0.02
N VAL A 172 14.09 -21.85 -1.30
CA VAL A 172 14.01 -20.79 -2.33
C VAL A 172 12.65 -20.86 -3.01
N PRO A 173 11.81 -19.81 -2.92
CA PRO A 173 10.52 -19.80 -3.57
C PRO A 173 10.61 -19.59 -5.08
N VAL A 174 9.68 -20.20 -5.81
CA VAL A 174 9.43 -20.03 -7.24
C VAL A 174 7.99 -19.58 -7.42
N ALA A 175 7.81 -18.36 -7.92
CA ALA A 175 6.47 -17.81 -8.14
C ALA A 175 5.68 -18.63 -9.17
N LEU A 176 4.42 -18.93 -8.83
CA LEU A 176 3.50 -19.55 -9.77
C LEU A 176 3.22 -18.62 -10.94
N ARG A 177 3.29 -19.18 -12.15
CA ARG A 177 2.98 -18.47 -13.40
C ARG A 177 1.51 -18.68 -13.79
N GLY A 178 0.96 -17.75 -14.54
CA GLY A 178 -0.39 -17.85 -15.08
C GLY A 178 -0.69 -16.71 -16.07
N PRO A 179 -1.78 -16.82 -16.84
CA PRO A 179 -2.22 -15.72 -17.68
C PRO A 179 -2.68 -14.57 -16.79
N HIS A 180 -2.26 -13.36 -17.14
CA HIS A 180 -2.72 -12.14 -16.49
C HIS A 180 -4.05 -11.69 -17.10
N VAL A 181 -4.82 -10.93 -16.32
CA VAL A 181 -6.03 -10.25 -16.80
C VAL A 181 -5.69 -9.26 -17.92
N GLU A 182 -6.64 -9.02 -18.83
CA GLU A 182 -6.50 -7.94 -19.81
C GLU A 182 -6.35 -6.57 -19.10
N PRO A 183 -5.34 -5.75 -19.44
CA PRO A 183 -5.04 -4.52 -18.69
C PRO A 183 -6.23 -3.57 -18.54
N ALA A 184 -7.01 -3.40 -19.61
CA ALA A 184 -8.12 -2.46 -19.63
C ALA A 184 -9.23 -2.83 -18.63
N LEU A 185 -9.39 -4.12 -18.31
CA LEU A 185 -10.40 -4.59 -17.35
C LEU A 185 -10.11 -4.16 -15.91
N VAL A 186 -8.84 -3.82 -15.62
CA VAL A 186 -8.37 -3.39 -14.30
C VAL A 186 -7.76 -2.00 -14.33
N GLY A 187 -8.10 -1.21 -15.37
CA GLY A 187 -7.73 0.20 -15.45
C GLY A 187 -6.28 0.48 -15.80
N ARG A 188 -5.57 -0.51 -16.36
CA ARG A 188 -4.16 -0.42 -16.75
C ARG A 188 -4.03 -0.38 -18.27
N ARG A 189 -2.91 0.18 -18.77
CA ARG A 189 -2.51 0.10 -20.19
C ARG A 189 -1.43 -0.97 -20.37
N ALA A 190 -0.50 -1.08 -19.42
CA ALA A 190 0.63 -1.98 -19.52
C ALA A 190 0.30 -3.37 -18.96
N PRO A 191 0.50 -4.46 -19.72
CA PRO A 191 0.36 -5.83 -19.22
C PRO A 191 1.22 -6.12 -17.98
N ALA A 192 2.43 -5.54 -17.91
CA ALA A 192 3.33 -5.72 -16.77
C ALA A 192 2.73 -5.24 -15.44
N ASN A 193 1.78 -4.30 -15.47
CA ASN A 193 1.16 -3.74 -14.26
C ASN A 193 -0.12 -4.46 -13.86
N THR A 194 -0.47 -5.56 -14.53
CA THR A 194 -1.58 -6.43 -14.13
C THR A 194 -1.06 -7.50 -13.18
N VAL A 195 -1.71 -7.70 -12.03
CA VAL A 195 -1.18 -8.60 -10.97
C VAL A 195 -2.14 -9.71 -10.58
N ILE A 196 -3.25 -9.83 -11.30
CA ILE A 196 -4.25 -10.88 -11.09
C ILE A 196 -4.49 -11.66 -12.37
N SER A 197 -4.91 -12.91 -12.24
CA SER A 197 -5.44 -13.69 -13.34
C SER A 197 -6.77 -13.10 -13.85
N PRO A 198 -7.25 -13.49 -15.05
CA PRO A 198 -8.60 -13.17 -15.48
C PRO A 198 -9.64 -13.50 -14.39
N PRO A 199 -10.45 -12.54 -13.96
CA PRO A 199 -11.40 -12.74 -12.88
C PRO A 199 -12.59 -13.59 -13.34
N ARG A 200 -13.08 -14.45 -12.45
CA ARG A 200 -14.35 -15.16 -12.58
C ARG A 200 -15.40 -14.45 -11.74
N THR A 201 -16.61 -14.35 -12.26
CA THR A 201 -17.76 -13.77 -11.55
C THR A 201 -18.73 -14.90 -11.21
N ALA A 202 -19.11 -15.02 -9.95
CA ALA A 202 -20.17 -15.93 -9.50
C ALA A 202 -21.56 -15.30 -9.67
N ASP A 203 -22.60 -16.12 -9.58
CA ASP A 203 -24.00 -15.68 -9.75
C ASP A 203 -24.43 -14.65 -8.70
N ASP A 204 -23.81 -14.68 -7.52
CA ASP A 204 -24.03 -13.70 -6.44
C ASP A 204 -23.29 -12.37 -6.64
N GLY A 205 -22.59 -12.19 -7.77
CA GLY A 205 -21.81 -11.00 -8.09
C GLY A 205 -20.40 -10.98 -7.47
N THR A 206 -19.99 -12.02 -6.75
CA THR A 206 -18.62 -12.12 -6.20
C THR A 206 -17.61 -12.32 -7.32
N HIS A 207 -16.53 -11.53 -7.31
CA HIS A 207 -15.41 -11.71 -8.23
C HIS A 207 -14.27 -12.46 -7.55
N THR A 208 -13.65 -13.39 -8.29
CA THR A 208 -12.51 -14.18 -7.81
C THR A 208 -11.40 -14.20 -8.85
N ALA A 209 -10.16 -13.97 -8.43
CA ALA A 209 -8.96 -14.07 -9.27
C ALA A 209 -7.77 -14.57 -8.46
N ARG A 210 -6.76 -15.17 -9.12
CA ARG A 210 -5.49 -15.49 -8.47
C ARG A 210 -4.57 -14.28 -8.51
N LEU A 211 -3.87 -13.99 -7.43
CA LEU A 211 -2.73 -13.07 -7.44
C LEU A 211 -1.55 -13.77 -8.13
N LEU A 212 -0.90 -13.06 -9.05
CA LEU A 212 0.26 -13.52 -9.80
C LEU A 212 1.47 -12.67 -9.42
N ALA A 213 2.50 -13.32 -8.87
CA ALA A 213 3.73 -12.63 -8.47
C ALA A 213 4.71 -12.58 -9.66
N GLU A 214 4.82 -11.41 -10.29
CA GLU A 214 5.89 -11.14 -11.23
C GLU A 214 7.12 -10.62 -10.48
N THR A 215 8.03 -11.54 -10.15
CA THR A 215 9.22 -11.26 -9.33
C THR A 215 10.27 -10.41 -10.06
N THR A 216 10.02 -10.09 -11.34
CA THR A 216 10.85 -9.19 -12.15
C THR A 216 10.27 -7.77 -12.25
N HIS A 217 9.10 -7.49 -11.65
CA HIS A 217 8.46 -6.18 -11.74
C HIS A 217 9.29 -5.10 -11.02
N PRO A 218 9.73 -4.03 -11.69
CA PRO A 218 10.72 -3.09 -11.14
C PRO A 218 10.23 -2.32 -9.90
N THR A 219 8.94 -1.93 -9.86
CA THR A 219 8.37 -1.21 -8.70
C THR A 219 7.87 -2.13 -7.58
N LEU A 220 7.04 -3.13 -7.91
CA LEU A 220 6.40 -4.03 -6.93
C LEU A 220 7.37 -5.09 -6.37
N TYR A 221 8.48 -5.37 -7.06
CA TYR A 221 9.52 -6.34 -6.72
C TYR A 221 10.94 -5.74 -6.88
N ASP A 222 11.12 -4.48 -6.53
CA ASP A 222 12.40 -3.73 -6.58
C ASP A 222 13.58 -4.45 -5.88
N HIS A 223 13.31 -5.35 -4.95
CA HIS A 223 14.30 -6.26 -4.39
C HIS A 223 13.70 -7.64 -4.14
N TRP A 224 14.58 -8.63 -4.05
CA TRP A 224 14.19 -9.99 -3.74
C TRP A 224 13.57 -10.09 -2.34
N VAL A 225 12.42 -10.76 -2.28
CA VAL A 225 11.76 -11.19 -1.05
C VAL A 225 11.28 -12.64 -1.18
N ASP A 226 11.12 -13.32 -0.05
CA ASP A 226 10.80 -14.76 0.03
C ASP A 226 9.30 -15.07 0.20
N HIS A 227 8.45 -14.06 0.05
CA HIS A 227 7.00 -14.12 0.17
C HIS A 227 6.38 -13.08 -0.78
N VAL A 228 5.05 -13.10 -0.94
CA VAL A 228 4.35 -12.08 -1.71
C VAL A 228 4.43 -10.73 -0.96
N PRO A 229 4.97 -9.64 -1.56
CA PRO A 229 5.05 -8.34 -0.91
C PRO A 229 3.67 -7.77 -0.58
N GLY A 230 3.55 -7.10 0.57
CA GLY A 230 2.29 -6.44 0.95
C GLY A 230 1.79 -5.44 -0.09
N MET A 231 2.66 -4.71 -0.79
CA MET A 231 2.25 -3.78 -1.86
C MET A 231 1.66 -4.51 -3.08
N LEU A 232 2.13 -5.72 -3.38
CA LEU A 232 1.57 -6.56 -4.43
C LEU A 232 0.19 -7.10 -4.03
N GLU A 233 0.00 -7.47 -2.76
CA GLU A 233 -1.31 -7.83 -2.22
C GLU A 233 -2.30 -6.66 -2.29
N LEU A 234 -1.86 -5.43 -1.95
CA LEU A 234 -2.69 -4.23 -2.07
C LEU A 234 -3.08 -3.92 -3.53
N GLU A 235 -2.17 -4.09 -4.47
CA GLU A 235 -2.48 -3.92 -5.90
C GLU A 235 -3.47 -4.98 -6.39
N ALA A 236 -3.33 -6.23 -5.96
CA ALA A 236 -4.30 -7.28 -6.30
C ALA A 236 -5.70 -6.98 -5.73
N PHE A 237 -5.79 -6.46 -4.51
CA PHE A 237 -7.04 -5.96 -3.96
C PHE A 237 -7.60 -4.81 -4.80
N ARG A 238 -6.79 -3.82 -5.18
CA ARG A 238 -7.22 -2.69 -6.01
C ARG A 238 -7.79 -3.15 -7.35
N GLN A 239 -7.10 -4.02 -8.06
CA GLN A 239 -7.51 -4.49 -9.39
C GLN A 239 -8.82 -5.28 -9.32
N LEU A 240 -8.95 -6.20 -8.36
CA LEU A 240 -10.18 -6.99 -8.23
C LEU A 240 -11.35 -6.15 -7.68
N ALA A 241 -11.08 -5.25 -6.73
CA ALA A 241 -12.08 -4.32 -6.22
C ALA A 241 -12.62 -3.40 -7.31
N LEU A 242 -11.75 -2.89 -8.18
CA LEU A 242 -12.15 -2.09 -9.33
C LEU A 242 -13.07 -2.88 -10.27
N ARG A 243 -12.72 -4.15 -10.55
CA ARG A 243 -13.56 -5.01 -11.38
C ARG A 243 -14.96 -5.20 -10.78
N ALA A 244 -15.04 -5.42 -9.47
CA ALA A 244 -16.30 -5.54 -8.76
C ALA A 244 -17.11 -4.23 -8.75
N ALA A 245 -16.44 -3.10 -8.54
CA ALA A 245 -17.07 -1.78 -8.56
C ALA A 245 -17.64 -1.41 -9.94
N VAL A 246 -16.93 -1.74 -11.02
CA VAL A 246 -17.43 -1.55 -12.39
C VAL A 246 -18.61 -2.47 -12.69
N SER A 247 -18.53 -3.75 -12.28
CA SER A 247 -19.59 -4.74 -12.52
C SER A 247 -20.91 -4.38 -11.85
N THR A 248 -20.85 -3.72 -10.68
CA THR A 248 -22.03 -3.28 -9.91
C THR A 248 -22.54 -1.88 -10.29
N GLY A 249 -21.86 -1.19 -11.22
CA GLY A 249 -22.17 0.20 -11.57
C GLY A 249 -21.78 1.22 -10.51
N THR A 250 -21.07 0.79 -9.45
CA THR A 250 -20.51 1.67 -8.40
C THR A 250 -19.53 2.68 -8.97
N VAL A 251 -18.82 2.31 -10.03
CA VAL A 251 -17.98 3.23 -10.80
C VAL A 251 -18.23 2.99 -12.28
N ARG A 252 -18.39 4.06 -13.06
CA ARG A 252 -18.69 3.98 -14.51
C ARG A 252 -17.48 3.63 -15.37
N THR A 253 -16.28 4.03 -14.97
CA THR A 253 -15.05 3.83 -15.74
C THR A 253 -14.04 3.03 -14.93
N PRO A 254 -13.16 2.23 -15.57
CA PRO A 254 -12.11 1.50 -14.87
C PRO A 254 -10.94 2.42 -14.49
N SER A 255 -11.17 3.66 -14.06
CA SER A 255 -10.11 4.58 -13.61
C SER A 255 -10.52 5.54 -12.49
N PRO A 256 -11.32 5.10 -11.50
CA PRO A 256 -11.61 5.94 -10.36
C PRO A 256 -10.37 6.11 -9.48
N LEU A 257 -10.35 7.22 -8.74
CA LEU A 257 -9.35 7.47 -7.72
C LEU A 257 -9.68 6.64 -6.46
N PRO A 258 -8.78 5.79 -5.93
CA PRO A 258 -8.99 5.13 -4.64
C PRO A 258 -8.83 6.15 -3.51
N VAL A 259 -9.93 6.50 -2.82
CA VAL A 259 -9.94 7.55 -1.79
C VAL A 259 -9.86 7.01 -0.37
N ALA A 260 -10.05 5.71 -0.17
CA ALA A 260 -9.76 5.08 1.10
C ALA A 260 -9.36 3.60 0.94
N LEU A 261 -8.49 3.15 1.83
CA LEU A 261 -8.08 1.76 1.97
C LEU A 261 -7.97 1.43 3.46
N ALA A 262 -8.42 0.25 3.85
CA ALA A 262 -8.02 -0.37 5.11
C ALA A 262 -7.69 -1.83 4.86
N ALA A 263 -6.46 -2.25 5.15
CA ALA A 263 -5.97 -3.60 4.91
C ALA A 263 -5.28 -4.19 6.16
N ARG A 264 -5.41 -5.50 6.36
CA ARG A 264 -4.77 -6.26 7.43
C ARG A 264 -4.09 -7.49 6.86
N PHE A 265 -2.84 -7.70 7.27
CA PHE A 265 -2.00 -8.83 6.86
C PHE A 265 -1.90 -9.82 8.02
N ARG A 266 -2.47 -11.01 7.83
CA ARG A 266 -2.65 -12.02 8.89
C ARG A 266 -1.50 -13.02 8.93
N ARG A 267 -0.93 -13.34 7.78
CA ARG A 267 0.17 -14.31 7.61
C ARG A 267 0.90 -14.03 6.31
N PHE A 268 2.06 -14.66 6.14
CA PHE A 268 2.72 -14.69 4.85
C PHE A 268 1.86 -15.42 3.82
N ALA A 269 1.77 -14.83 2.64
CA ALA A 269 1.37 -15.53 1.44
C ALA A 269 2.64 -16.02 0.70
N GLU A 270 2.66 -17.31 0.38
CA GLU A 270 3.76 -17.97 -0.33
C GLU A 270 3.53 -17.85 -1.84
N MET A 271 4.51 -17.32 -2.59
CA MET A 271 4.36 -17.15 -4.05
C MET A 271 4.33 -18.48 -4.82
N ASP A 272 4.79 -19.56 -4.20
CA ASP A 272 4.79 -20.94 -4.72
C ASP A 272 3.41 -21.62 -4.66
N LEU A 273 2.45 -21.02 -3.96
CA LEU A 273 1.14 -21.60 -3.73
C LEU A 273 0.03 -20.70 -4.31
N PRO A 274 -1.06 -21.27 -4.84
CA PRO A 274 -2.16 -20.46 -5.36
C PRO A 274 -2.71 -19.53 -4.28
N LEU A 275 -2.72 -18.23 -4.58
CA LEU A 275 -3.25 -17.19 -3.71
C LEU A 275 -4.48 -16.60 -4.38
N GLU A 276 -5.66 -16.85 -3.80
CA GLU A 276 -6.94 -16.45 -4.37
C GLU A 276 -7.44 -15.16 -3.71
N CYS A 277 -7.64 -14.13 -4.51
CA CYS A 277 -8.31 -12.90 -4.12
C CYS A 277 -9.79 -13.01 -4.45
N ARG A 278 -10.64 -12.64 -3.50
CA ARG A 278 -12.09 -12.51 -3.68
C ARG A 278 -12.52 -11.08 -3.38
N ALA A 279 -13.40 -10.52 -4.18
CA ALA A 279 -14.03 -9.23 -3.94
C ALA A 279 -15.56 -9.40 -3.92
N ALA A 280 -16.18 -8.95 -2.84
CA ALA A 280 -17.64 -8.94 -2.72
C ALA A 280 -18.24 -7.84 -3.63
N PRO A 281 -19.46 -8.02 -4.16
CA PRO A 281 -20.18 -6.91 -4.77
C PRO A 281 -20.44 -5.83 -3.73
N ALA A 282 -20.35 -4.57 -4.12
CA ALA A 282 -20.66 -3.43 -3.25
C ALA A 282 -21.63 -2.49 -3.95
N PRO A 283 -22.54 -1.82 -3.20
CA PRO A 283 -23.38 -0.77 -3.78
C PRO A 283 -22.56 0.49 -4.10
N PRO A 284 -23.10 1.40 -4.93
CA PRO A 284 -22.46 2.67 -5.24
C PRO A 284 -22.01 3.46 -4.01
N GLY A 285 -20.79 3.99 -4.06
CA GLY A 285 -20.16 4.75 -2.97
C GLY A 285 -19.69 3.94 -1.76
N ALA A 286 -20.04 2.65 -1.64
CA ALA A 286 -19.55 1.79 -0.58
C ALA A 286 -18.13 1.29 -0.84
N ALA A 287 -17.45 0.87 0.23
CA ALA A 287 -16.17 0.20 0.09
C ALA A 287 -16.38 -1.23 -0.41
N VAL A 288 -15.56 -1.66 -1.36
CA VAL A 288 -15.48 -3.05 -1.80
C VAL A 288 -14.65 -3.83 -0.81
N GLU A 289 -15.22 -4.90 -0.27
CA GLU A 289 -14.51 -5.82 0.63
C GLU A 289 -13.78 -6.88 -0.17
N CYS A 290 -12.52 -7.12 0.19
CA CYS A 290 -11.69 -8.12 -0.47
C CYS A 290 -10.96 -9.00 0.54
N VAL A 291 -10.74 -10.26 0.17
CA VAL A 291 -10.03 -11.24 0.99
C VAL A 291 -9.07 -12.05 0.12
N LEU A 292 -7.81 -12.13 0.53
CA LEU A 292 -6.81 -13.04 0.00
C LEU A 292 -6.80 -14.33 0.83
N ARG A 293 -6.95 -15.48 0.18
CA ARG A 293 -6.90 -16.80 0.80
C ARG A 293 -5.84 -17.68 0.17
N GLN A 294 -5.13 -18.41 1.02
CA GLN A 294 -4.16 -19.43 0.60
C GLN A 294 -4.29 -20.65 1.51
N SER A 295 -4.40 -21.83 0.89
CA SER A 295 -4.55 -23.11 1.62
C SER A 295 -5.65 -23.06 2.69
N GLY A 296 -6.83 -22.55 2.32
CA GLY A 296 -8.00 -22.44 3.21
C GLY A 296 -7.97 -21.32 4.25
N SER A 297 -6.82 -20.66 4.45
CA SER A 297 -6.64 -19.60 5.45
C SER A 297 -6.70 -18.21 4.83
N VAL A 298 -7.12 -17.20 5.61
CA VAL A 298 -7.01 -15.79 5.22
C VAL A 298 -5.55 -15.35 5.34
N ALA A 299 -4.98 -14.88 4.23
CA ALA A 299 -3.66 -14.28 4.18
C ALA A 299 -3.73 -12.78 4.52
N ALA A 300 -4.63 -12.07 3.85
CA ALA A 300 -4.92 -10.67 4.08
C ALA A 300 -6.38 -10.36 3.74
N GLU A 301 -6.84 -9.21 4.22
CA GLU A 301 -8.17 -8.67 3.93
C GLU A 301 -8.05 -7.16 3.72
N ALA A 302 -8.90 -6.60 2.88
CA ALA A 302 -8.92 -5.17 2.60
C ALA A 302 -10.33 -4.65 2.35
N ARG A 303 -10.53 -3.36 2.56
CA ARG A 303 -11.68 -2.59 2.10
C ARG A 303 -11.17 -1.41 1.30
N ILE A 304 -11.67 -1.23 0.09
CA ILE A 304 -11.25 -0.15 -0.82
C ILE A 304 -12.47 0.68 -1.21
N ARG A 305 -12.39 1.99 -1.05
CA ARG A 305 -13.40 2.92 -1.54
C ARG A 305 -12.83 3.77 -2.65
N PHE A 306 -13.60 3.90 -3.71
CA PHE A 306 -13.29 4.71 -4.87
C PHE A 306 -14.06 6.04 -4.80
N ALA A 307 -13.48 7.12 -5.34
CA ALA A 307 -14.22 8.35 -5.57
C ALA A 307 -15.34 8.06 -6.56
N ASP A 308 -16.55 8.47 -6.21
CA ASP A 308 -17.64 8.51 -7.17
C ASP A 308 -17.33 9.60 -8.19
N ALA A 309 -17.54 9.33 -9.47
CA ALA A 309 -17.15 10.26 -10.54
C ALA A 309 -17.95 11.58 -10.49
N ASP A 310 -19.10 11.60 -9.78
CA ASP A 310 -20.03 12.73 -9.71
C ASP A 310 -20.48 13.12 -8.28
N ALA A 311 -19.84 12.60 -7.22
CA ALA A 311 -20.13 13.11 -5.87
C ALA A 311 -19.47 14.49 -5.70
N GLY A 312 -20.27 15.56 -5.76
CA GLY A 312 -19.86 16.89 -5.35
C GLY A 312 -19.20 16.89 -3.95
N PRO A 313 -18.47 17.97 -3.60
CA PRO A 313 -17.51 17.95 -2.49
C PRO A 313 -18.10 17.36 -1.20
N ALA A 314 -17.46 16.30 -0.69
CA ALA A 314 -17.86 15.65 0.54
C ALA A 314 -17.79 16.64 1.72
N ARG A 315 -18.90 16.80 2.44
CA ARG A 315 -18.92 17.57 3.69
C ARG A 315 -17.98 16.90 4.70
N ALA A 316 -16.98 17.65 5.14
CA ALA A 316 -16.06 17.26 6.19
C ALA A 316 -16.82 16.79 7.44
N LEU A 317 -16.42 15.63 7.99
CA LEU A 317 -16.88 15.17 9.30
C LEU A 317 -16.47 16.21 10.36
N ALA A 318 -17.48 16.79 11.02
CA ALA A 318 -17.26 17.70 12.14
C ALA A 318 -16.52 16.97 13.28
N ALA A 319 -15.53 17.64 13.84
CA ALA A 319 -14.80 17.18 15.02
C ALA A 319 -15.76 16.93 16.20
N PRO A 320 -15.50 15.95 17.07
CA PRO A 320 -16.33 15.73 18.26
C PRO A 320 -16.25 16.96 19.15
N THR A 321 -17.41 17.57 19.42
CA THR A 321 -17.55 18.64 20.40
C THR A 321 -17.15 18.11 21.78
N ALA A 322 -16.13 18.73 22.36
CA ALA A 322 -15.72 18.45 23.74
C ALA A 322 -16.86 18.80 24.69
N HIS A 323 -17.35 17.80 25.42
CA HIS A 323 -18.27 17.99 26.54
C HIS A 323 -17.53 18.78 27.63
N ARG A 324 -17.95 20.03 27.88
CA ARG A 324 -17.57 20.76 29.10
C ARG A 324 -18.43 20.22 30.25
N ALA A 325 -17.76 19.79 31.31
CA ALA A 325 -18.37 19.56 32.60
C ALA A 325 -18.56 20.91 33.32
N ALA A 326 -19.74 21.11 33.88
CA ALA A 326 -20.02 21.93 35.06
C ALA A 326 -21.25 21.31 35.75
#